data_AF-A0A2A5NWP8-F1
#
_entry.id   AF-A0A2A5NWP8-F1
#
_cell.length_a   1.000
_cell.length_b   1.000
_cell.length_c   1.000
_cell.angle_alpha   90.00
_cell.angle_beta   90.00
_cell.angle_gamma   90.00
#
_symmetry.space_group_name_H-M   'P 1'
#
loop_
_entity.id
_entity.type
_entity.pdbx_description
1 polymer ?
#
loop_
_entity_poly.entity_id
_entity_poly.type
_entity_poly.pdbx_seq_one_letter_code
_entity_poly.pdbx_strand_id
1 'polypeptide(L)' 'MPGSPFSLKEDARGTEMRELPKSLPVHAWFQLPDRLIRRSDAHAYRLTRDAVWVEAGRGETKLAAWVWRSSGKHHGKVM' A
#
# COMPACT_ATOMS: atom_id res chain seq x y z
N MET A 1 17.67 -6.16 10.23
CA MET A 1 16.20 -6.00 10.25
C MET A 1 15.76 -5.59 8.85
N PRO A 2 14.69 -6.16 8.27
CA PRO A 2 14.13 -5.57 7.05
C PRO A 2 13.79 -4.11 7.37
N GLY A 3 14.29 -3.18 6.56
CA GLY A 3 13.98 -1.76 6.75
C GLY A 3 12.46 -1.53 6.67
N SER A 4 11.97 -0.47 7.31
CA SER A 4 10.56 -0.10 7.20
C SER A 4 10.24 0.23 5.73
N PRO A 5 9.09 -0.23 5.20
CA PRO A 5 8.70 0.12 3.85
C PRO A 5 8.40 1.61 3.75
N PHE A 6 8.69 2.21 2.60
CA PHE A 6 8.17 3.54 2.31
C PHE A 6 6.65 3.47 2.23
N SER A 7 6.00 4.39 2.92
CA SER A 7 4.56 4.59 2.89
C SER A 7 4.25 5.88 2.15
N LEU A 8 3.17 5.89 1.38
CA LEU A 8 2.67 7.12 0.78
C LEU A 8 2.35 8.14 1.87
N LYS A 9 2.80 9.37 1.64
CA LYS A 9 2.46 10.55 2.44
C LYS A 9 1.02 10.98 2.19
N GLU A 10 0.50 11.88 3.00
CA GLU A 10 -0.89 12.34 2.94
C GLU A 10 -1.29 12.98 1.61
N ASP A 11 -0.40 13.81 1.08
CA ASP A 11 -0.52 14.47 -0.22
C ASP A 11 -0.64 13.48 -1.38
N ALA A 12 0.09 12.37 -1.30
CA ALA A 12 0.05 11.30 -2.29
C ALA A 12 -1.17 10.39 -2.08
N ARG A 13 -1.38 9.86 -0.87
CA ARG A 13 -2.46 8.89 -0.63
C ARG A 13 -3.86 9.50 -0.72
N GLY A 14 -4.01 10.80 -0.50
CA GLY A 14 -5.30 11.48 -0.37
C GLY A 14 -5.82 11.47 1.08
N THR A 15 -6.58 12.49 1.45
CA THR A 15 -6.96 12.75 2.86
C THR A 15 -8.24 12.04 3.29
N GLU A 16 -9.17 11.75 2.36
CA GLU A 16 -10.43 11.08 2.66
C GLU A 16 -10.24 9.58 2.93
N MET A 17 -9.85 9.25 4.15
CA MET A 17 -9.66 7.87 4.62
C MET A 17 -10.99 7.22 5.02
N ARG A 18 -11.18 5.97 4.61
CA ARG A 18 -12.28 5.10 5.06
C ARG A 18 -11.73 3.77 5.54
N GLU A 19 -12.26 3.26 6.63
CA GLU A 19 -11.97 1.90 7.09
C GLU A 19 -12.81 0.89 6.31
N LEU A 20 -12.22 -0.26 6.02
CA LEU A 20 -12.93 -1.38 5.43
C LEU A 20 -13.64 -2.15 6.55
N PRO A 21 -14.92 -2.52 6.39
CA PRO A 21 -15.66 -3.29 7.40
C PRO A 21 -15.06 -4.69 7.62
N LYS A 22 -14.33 -5.20 6.63
CA LYS A 22 -13.54 -6.43 6.72
C LYS A 22 -12.25 -6.25 5.93
N SER A 23 -11.14 -6.77 6.45
CA SER A 23 -9.88 -6.76 5.71
C SER A 23 -10.01 -7.54 4.41
N LEU A 24 -9.48 -7.01 3.31
CA LEU A 24 -9.52 -7.65 1.99
C LEU A 24 -8.14 -8.22 1.64
N PRO A 25 -8.03 -9.49 1.21
CA PRO A 25 -6.76 -10.02 0.72
C PRO A 25 -6.34 -9.29 -0.56
N VAL A 26 -5.09 -8.89 -0.64
CA VAL A 26 -4.51 -8.16 -1.77
C VAL A 26 -3.11 -8.67 -2.10
N HIS A 27 -2.68 -8.46 -3.34
CA HIS A 27 -1.26 -8.49 -3.67
C HIS A 27 -0.70 -7.08 -3.53
N ALA A 28 0.39 -6.93 -2.77
CA ALA A 28 1.00 -5.63 -2.53
C ALA A 28 2.49 -5.65 -2.84
N TRP A 29 2.97 -4.53 -3.37
CA TRP A 29 4.38 -4.26 -3.54
C TRP A 29 4.83 -3.27 -2.46
N PHE A 30 5.87 -3.63 -1.71
CA PHE A 30 6.48 -2.77 -0.70
C PHE A 30 7.88 -2.37 -1.16
N GLN A 31 8.11 -1.06 -1.31
CA GLN A 31 9.44 -0.52 -1.52
C GLN A 31 10.14 -0.35 -0.16
N LEU A 32 11.24 -1.07 0.04
CA LEU A 32 12.18 -0.86 1.13
C LEU A 32 13.37 -0.02 0.63
N PRO A 33 14.24 0.49 1.52
CA PRO A 33 15.42 1.26 1.11
C PRO A 33 16.34 0.53 0.12
N ASP A 34 16.41 -0.80 0.20
CA ASP A 34 17.35 -1.64 -0.55
C ASP A 34 16.70 -2.46 -1.66
N ARG A 35 15.37 -2.64 -1.65
CA ARG A 35 14.66 -3.54 -2.58
C ARG A 35 13.17 -3.29 -2.66
N LEU A 36 12.57 -3.81 -3.73
CA LEU A 36 11.13 -3.88 -3.93
C LEU A 36 10.68 -5.33 -3.75
N ILE A 37 9.69 -5.58 -2.89
CA ILE A 37 9.17 -6.93 -2.62
C ILE A 37 7.67 -7.04 -2.87
N ARG A 38 7.24 -8.16 -3.44
CA ARG A 38 5.81 -8.51 -3.57
C ARG A 38 5.38 -9.42 -2.43
N ARG A 39 4.26 -9.10 -1.79
CA ARG A 39 3.62 -9.90 -0.75
C ARG A 39 2.26 -10.39 -1.25
N SER A 40 2.03 -11.70 -1.15
CA SER A 40 0.75 -12.35 -1.47
C SER A 40 -0.08 -12.65 -0.22
N ASP A 41 0.50 -12.49 0.96
CA ASP A 41 -0.14 -12.65 2.27
C ASP A 41 -0.64 -11.30 2.83
N ALA A 42 -0.87 -10.32 1.96
CA ALA A 42 -1.17 -8.95 2.35
C ALA A 42 -2.69 -8.71 2.46
N HIS A 43 -3.09 -7.87 3.41
CA HIS A 43 -4.47 -7.50 3.66
C HIS A 43 -4.64 -5.99 3.68
N ALA A 44 -5.63 -5.47 2.96
CA ALA A 44 -6.02 -4.06 3.00
C ALA A 44 -7.04 -3.83 4.11
N TYR A 45 -6.86 -2.76 4.89
CA TYR A 45 -7.73 -2.42 6.03
C TYR A 45 -8.38 -1.05 5.90
N ARG A 46 -7.71 -0.14 5.20
CA ARG A 46 -8.19 1.23 4.98
C ARG A 46 -7.94 1.61 3.55
N LEU A 47 -8.74 2.53 3.03
CA LEU A 47 -8.57 3.07 1.70
C LEU A 47 -8.81 4.56 1.70
N THR A 48 -8.20 5.20 0.74
CA THR A 48 -8.53 6.54 0.28
C THR A 48 -9.01 6.41 -1.17
N ARG A 49 -9.22 7.55 -1.83
CA ARG A 49 -9.48 7.56 -3.27
C ARG A 49 -8.40 6.85 -4.08
N ASP A 50 -7.13 7.04 -3.71
CA ASP A 50 -6.00 6.65 -4.58
C ASP A 50 -5.12 5.54 -3.98
N ALA A 51 -5.19 5.30 -2.68
CA ALA A 51 -4.31 4.37 -1.96
C ALA A 51 -5.07 3.44 -1.01
N VAL A 52 -4.37 2.40 -0.56
CA VAL A 52 -4.84 1.46 0.46
C VAL A 52 -3.78 1.28 1.53
N TRP A 53 -4.20 1.23 2.80
CA TRP A 53 -3.35 0.80 3.91
C TRP A 53 -3.34 -0.71 3.92
N VAL A 54 -2.14 -1.27 3.75
CA VAL A 54 -1.93 -2.71 3.63
C VAL A 54 -0.97 -3.17 4.71
N GLU A 55 -1.31 -4.28 5.37
CA GLU A 55 -0.40 -5.02 6.23
C GLU A 55 -0.09 -6.39 5.62
N ALA A 56 1.14 -6.88 5.78
CA ALA A 56 1.58 -8.19 5.32
C ALA A 56 2.60 -8.79 6.30
N GLY A 57 2.78 -10.11 6.26
CA GLY A 57 3.73 -10.81 7.10
C GLY A 57 3.34 -10.90 8.57
N ARG A 58 4.24 -11.48 9.36
CA ARG A 58 4.10 -11.72 10.80
C ARG A 58 5.44 -11.55 11.49
N GLY A 59 5.43 -11.25 12.79
CA GLY A 59 6.64 -11.07 13.59
C GLY A 59 7.60 -10.07 12.97
N GLU A 60 8.87 -10.46 12.83
CA GLU A 60 9.94 -9.62 12.27
C GLU A 60 9.80 -9.31 10.77
N THR A 61 8.91 -10.02 10.07
CA THR A 61 8.62 -9.79 8.65
C THR A 61 7.37 -8.94 8.42
N LYS A 62 6.77 -8.41 9.51
CA LYS A 62 5.58 -7.58 9.41
C LYS A 62 5.91 -6.28 8.66
N LEU A 63 5.10 -5.97 7.66
CA LEU A 63 5.17 -4.75 6.88
C LEU A 63 3.81 -4.08 6.91
N ALA A 64 3.80 -2.75 6.99
CA ALA A 64 2.58 -1.97 6.91
C ALA A 64 2.87 -0.64 6.19
N ALA A 65 2.06 -0.31 5.18
CA ALA A 65 2.24 0.93 4.42
C ALA A 65 0.96 1.33 3.68
N TRP A 66 0.81 2.63 3.42
CA TRP A 66 -0.05 3.11 2.35
C TRP A 66 0.63 2.82 1.00
N VAL A 67 -0.07 2.10 0.14
CA VAL A 67 0.37 1.79 -1.23
C VAL A 67 -0.68 2.26 -2.23
N TRP A 68 -0.24 2.66 -3.42
CA TRP A 68 -1.16 3.03 -4.50
C TRP A 68 -2.06 1.83 -4.83
N ARG A 69 -3.35 2.09 -5.08
CA ARG A 69 -4.20 1.05 -5.67
C ARG A 69 -3.66 0.76 -7.07
N SER A 70 -3.55 -0.51 -7.43
CA SER A 70 -3.31 -0.91 -8.83
C SER A 70 -4.57 -0.62 -9.66
N SER A 71 -4.90 0.64 -9.83
CA SER A 71 -5.75 1.10 -10.90
C SER A 71 -4.80 1.86 -11.81
N GLY A 72 -4.43 1.25 -12.93
CA GLY A 72 -3.78 1.98 -14.00
C GLY A 72 -4.76 3.06 -14.48
N LYS A 73 -4.80 4.21 -13.80
CA LYS A 73 -5.11 5.44 -14.51
C LYS A 73 -3.80 5.84 -15.16
N HIS A 74 -3.65 5.43 -16.42
CA HIS A 74 -2.94 6.27 -17.36
C HIS A 74 -3.54 7.67 -17.22
N HIS A 75 -2.93 8.53 -16.40
CA HIS A 75 -2.95 9.94 -16.69
C HIS A 75 -2.09 10.05 -17.94
N GLY A 76 -2.72 9.76 -19.08
CA GLY A 76 -2.20 10.16 -20.37
C GLY A 76 -1.89 11.63 -20.23
N LYS A 77 -0.60 11.95 -20.29
CA LYS A 77 -0.13 13.29 -20.57
C LYS A 77 -0.82 13.67 -21.87
N VAL A 78 -1.89 14.45 -21.78
CA VAL A 78 -2.42 15.17 -22.95
C VAL A 78 -1.35 16.19 -23.27
N MET A 79 -0.54 15.86 -24.29
CA MET A 79 0.22 16.84 -25.05
C MET A 79 -0.71 17.50 -26.04
#